data_AF-A0A2T0MGM1-F1
#
_entry.id   AF-A0A2T0MGM1-F1
#
_cell.length_a   1.000
_cell.length_b   1.000
_cell.length_c   1.000
_cell.angle_alpha   90.00
_cell.angle_beta   90.00
_cell.angle_gamma   90.00
#
_symmetry.space_group_name_H-M   'P 1'
#
loop_
_entity.id
_entity.type
_entity.pdbx_description
1 polymer ?
#
loop_
_entity_poly.entity_id
_entity_poly.type
_entity_poly.pdbx_seq_one_letter_code
_entity_poly.pdbx_strand_id
1 'polypeptide(L)'
;MSFLDALNDHAEEIESYGLDFRLNPGDAPRAVQFIRPSVSYDLLQKNYEPNICHTSNDFIKEDFHDYFDVLKDVCSKSLGELMNEHSNVDFEIYSSPNRNLKAVYAKAMGKKNIYQSEMPSFGRIGLYNSLDENGKAPRIFFALGHWARLHVLIFDPLHQIYPSNNN
;
A
#
# COMPACT_ATOMS: atom_id res chain seq x y z
N MET A 1 28.46 -17.39 7.35
CA MET A 1 27.29 -16.88 6.62
C MET A 1 26.24 -16.52 7.65
N SER A 2 25.78 -15.27 7.69
CA SER A 2 24.76 -14.84 8.65
C SER A 2 23.37 -15.28 8.17
N PHE A 3 22.41 -15.33 9.09
CA PHE A 3 21.01 -15.63 8.75
C PHE A 3 20.42 -14.62 7.74
N LEU A 4 20.85 -13.36 7.80
CA LEU A 4 20.43 -12.32 6.86
C LEU A 4 21.02 -12.55 5.47
N ASP A 5 22.26 -13.03 5.39
CA ASP A 5 22.89 -13.36 4.10
C ASP A 5 22.14 -14.53 3.44
N ALA A 6 21.81 -15.58 4.21
CA ALA A 6 21.04 -16.71 3.70
C ALA A 6 19.62 -16.33 3.24
N LEU A 7 18.96 -15.40 3.94
CA LEU A 7 17.66 -14.88 3.51
C LEU A 7 17.74 -14.03 2.23
N ASN A 8 18.79 -13.23 2.08
CA ASN A 8 19.02 -12.45 0.87
C ASN A 8 19.34 -13.35 -0.32
N ASP A 9 20.21 -14.34 -0.14
CA ASP A 9 20.55 -15.32 -1.18
C ASP A 9 19.30 -16.08 -1.66
N HIS A 10 18.43 -16.49 -0.74
CA HIS A 10 17.15 -17.12 -1.11
C HIS A 10 16.16 -16.15 -1.76
N ALA A 11 16.12 -14.88 -1.34
CA ALA A 11 15.30 -13.89 -2.03
C ALA A 11 15.77 -13.72 -3.48
N GLU A 12 17.08 -13.58 -3.72
CA GLU A 12 17.65 -13.49 -5.07
C GLU A 12 17.39 -14.75 -5.91
N GLU A 13 17.43 -15.93 -5.29
CA GLU A 13 17.08 -17.18 -5.96
C GLU A 13 15.60 -17.20 -6.39
N ILE A 14 14.69 -16.72 -5.54
CA ILE A 14 13.25 -16.69 -5.87
C ILE A 14 12.93 -15.63 -6.95
N GLU A 15 13.59 -14.47 -6.87
CA GLU A 15 13.57 -13.43 -7.90
C GLU A 15 14.01 -14.01 -9.27
N SER A 16 15.02 -14.89 -9.28
CA SER A 16 15.52 -15.54 -10.50
C SER A 16 14.50 -16.45 -11.20
N TYR A 17 13.50 -16.96 -10.46
CA TYR A 17 12.39 -17.75 -11.01
C TYR A 17 11.25 -16.89 -11.57
N GLY A 18 11.39 -15.56 -11.59
CA GLY A 18 10.33 -14.64 -12.04
C GLY A 18 9.18 -14.50 -11.03
N LEU A 19 9.40 -14.94 -9.79
CA LEU A 19 8.52 -14.73 -8.64
C LEU A 19 8.95 -13.44 -7.93
N ASP A 20 9.00 -12.33 -8.68
CA ASP A 20 9.47 -11.03 -8.17
C ASP A 20 8.67 -10.64 -6.93
N PHE A 21 9.38 -10.59 -5.81
CA PHE A 21 8.82 -10.37 -4.49
C PHE A 21 9.03 -8.94 -4.03
N ARG A 22 10.01 -8.27 -4.61
CA ARG A 22 10.26 -6.86 -4.44
C ARG A 22 9.41 -6.11 -5.46
N LEU A 23 9.44 -4.79 -5.36
CA LEU A 23 8.88 -3.92 -6.37
C LEU A 23 9.99 -3.02 -6.85
N ASN A 24 10.36 -3.17 -8.11
CA ASN A 24 11.40 -2.41 -8.76
C ASN A 24 10.78 -1.36 -9.71
N PRO A 25 11.45 -0.21 -9.91
CA PRO A 25 10.98 0.80 -10.84
C PRO A 25 10.93 0.25 -12.27
N GLY A 26 9.78 0.36 -12.92
CA GLY A 26 9.58 -0.13 -14.29
C GLY A 26 8.98 -1.53 -14.37
N ASP A 27 8.74 -2.18 -13.23
CA ASP A 27 8.01 -3.44 -13.22
C ASP A 27 6.62 -3.25 -13.83
N ALA A 28 6.23 -4.23 -14.64
CA ALA A 28 4.89 -4.39 -15.16
C ALA A 28 4.22 -5.52 -14.37
N PRO A 29 3.78 -5.27 -13.13
CA PRO A 29 3.29 -6.31 -12.25
C PRO A 29 2.13 -7.05 -12.89
N ARG A 30 2.31 -8.37 -13.04
CA ARG A 30 1.24 -9.26 -13.47
C ARG A 30 0.34 -9.53 -12.27
N ALA A 31 -0.64 -8.66 -12.08
CA ALA A 31 -1.71 -8.90 -11.14
C ALA A 31 -2.56 -10.07 -11.64
N VAL A 32 -2.39 -11.25 -11.02
CA VAL A 32 -3.27 -12.39 -11.29
C VAL A 32 -4.53 -12.18 -10.46
N GLN A 33 -5.70 -12.12 -11.11
CA GLN A 33 -6.95 -11.77 -10.40
C GLN A 33 -7.42 -12.88 -9.44
N PHE A 34 -7.00 -14.13 -9.64
CA PHE A 34 -7.48 -15.30 -8.88
C PHE A 34 -6.69 -15.61 -7.60
N ILE A 35 -5.73 -14.77 -7.23
CA ILE A 35 -4.88 -14.97 -6.05
C ILE A 35 -5.26 -14.00 -4.93
N ARG A 36 -5.05 -14.44 -3.70
CA ARG A 36 -5.25 -13.65 -2.50
C ARG A 36 -4.07 -12.69 -2.30
N PRO A 37 -4.31 -11.41 -1.99
CA PRO A 37 -3.23 -10.49 -1.75
C PRO A 37 -2.37 -10.89 -0.55
N SER A 38 -1.08 -10.59 -0.63
CA SER A 38 -0.17 -10.58 0.51
C SER A 38 0.30 -9.16 0.78
N VAL A 39 0.70 -8.84 2.01
CA VAL A 39 1.09 -7.47 2.38
C VAL A 39 2.58 -7.40 2.64
N SER A 40 3.25 -6.41 2.05
CA SER A 40 4.64 -6.05 2.34
C SER A 40 4.69 -4.62 2.90
N TYR A 41 5.62 -4.39 3.81
CA TYR A 41 5.88 -3.09 4.43
C TYR A 41 7.26 -2.52 4.04
N ASP A 42 7.89 -3.11 3.03
CA ASP A 42 9.26 -2.75 2.64
C ASP A 42 9.36 -1.31 2.12
N LEU A 43 8.27 -0.79 1.56
CA LEU A 43 8.16 0.58 1.04
C LEU A 43 7.52 1.56 2.04
N LEU A 44 7.21 1.11 3.25
CA LEU A 44 6.51 1.93 4.25
C LEU A 44 7.34 3.16 4.59
N GLN A 45 6.77 4.34 4.32
CA GLN A 45 7.44 5.59 4.62
C GLN A 45 7.38 5.93 6.11
N LYS A 46 8.42 5.53 6.86
CA LYS A 46 8.58 5.81 8.29
C LYS A 46 8.73 7.30 8.62
N ASN A 47 9.23 8.08 7.66
CA ASN A 47 9.53 9.51 7.79
C ASN A 47 8.78 10.35 6.75
N TYR A 48 7.63 9.89 6.24
CA TYR A 48 6.77 10.80 5.50
C TYR A 48 6.25 11.81 6.52
N GLU A 49 6.82 13.02 6.50
CA GLU A 49 6.27 14.14 7.24
C GLU A 49 5.28 14.87 6.36
N PRO A 50 4.00 14.79 6.70
CA PRO A 50 3.05 15.81 6.31
C PRO A 50 2.58 16.53 7.57
N ASN A 51 3.48 17.03 8.42
CA ASN A 51 3.18 17.64 9.73
C ASN A 51 2.30 16.83 10.70
N ILE A 52 1.78 15.66 10.33
CA ILE A 52 0.81 14.89 11.12
C ILE A 52 0.83 13.40 10.75
N CYS A 53 2.03 12.84 10.53
CA CYS A 53 2.20 11.40 10.74
C CYS A 53 2.68 11.28 12.19
N HIS A 54 1.77 10.88 13.10
CA HIS A 54 1.97 10.67 14.54
C HIS A 54 1.84 11.86 15.51
N THR A 55 1.41 13.07 15.11
CA THR A 55 1.34 14.22 16.05
C THR A 55 -0.06 14.61 16.53
N SER A 56 -1.13 13.99 16.04
CA SER A 56 -2.49 14.21 16.56
C SER A 56 -2.95 13.01 17.39
N ASN A 57 -2.47 12.93 18.63
CA ASN A 57 -2.68 11.85 19.60
C ASN A 57 -2.13 10.49 19.12
N ASP A 58 -1.39 9.82 20.00
CA ASP A 58 -0.72 8.56 19.73
C ASP A 58 -1.70 7.55 19.11
N PHE A 59 -1.28 6.85 18.05
CA PHE A 59 -1.99 5.67 17.56
C PHE A 59 -2.39 4.80 18.74
N ILE A 60 -3.69 4.63 18.95
CA ILE A 60 -4.17 3.79 20.03
C ILE A 60 -4.17 2.33 19.57
N LYS A 61 -4.20 1.40 20.51
CA LYS A 61 -4.15 -0.04 20.21
C LYS A 61 -5.30 -0.46 19.28
N GLU A 62 -6.43 0.22 19.41
CA GLU A 62 -7.65 0.03 18.65
C GLU A 62 -7.44 0.33 17.16
N ASP A 63 -6.67 1.37 16.82
CA ASP A 63 -6.34 1.71 15.43
C ASP A 63 -5.55 0.58 14.74
N PHE A 64 -4.66 -0.09 15.49
CA PHE A 64 -3.93 -1.25 14.99
C PHE A 64 -4.84 -2.48 14.82
N HIS A 65 -5.79 -2.69 15.72
CA HIS A 65 -6.76 -3.77 15.57
C HIS A 65 -7.61 -3.56 14.31
N ASP A 66 -8.17 -2.36 14.12
CA ASP A 66 -8.97 -2.03 12.94
C ASP A 66 -8.17 -2.20 11.64
N TYR A 67 -6.91 -1.74 11.65
CA TYR A 67 -5.98 -1.93 10.54
C TYR A 67 -5.80 -3.42 10.17
N PHE A 68 -5.49 -4.27 11.15
CA PHE A 68 -5.22 -5.68 10.90
C PHE A 68 -6.49 -6.47 10.57
N ASP A 69 -7.65 -6.09 11.12
CA ASP A 69 -8.93 -6.73 10.80
C ASP A 69 -9.34 -6.45 9.35
N VAL A 70 -9.18 -5.20 8.88
CA VAL A 70 -9.43 -4.86 7.48
C VAL A 70 -8.44 -5.59 6.56
N LEU A 71 -7.15 -5.63 6.91
CA LEU A 71 -6.17 -6.38 6.12
C LEU A 71 -6.48 -7.88 6.08
N LYS A 72 -6.97 -8.45 7.18
CA LYS A 72 -7.36 -9.86 7.23
C LYS A 72 -8.53 -10.14 6.28
N ASP A 73 -9.53 -9.27 6.23
CA ASP A 73 -10.63 -9.39 5.28
C ASP A 73 -10.14 -9.24 3.83
N VAL A 74 -9.28 -8.26 3.55
CA VAL A 74 -8.63 -8.07 2.24
C VAL A 74 -7.87 -9.32 1.81
N CYS A 75 -7.00 -9.85 2.67
CA CYS A 75 -6.20 -11.04 2.37
C CYS A 75 -7.01 -12.34 2.35
N SER A 76 -8.28 -12.33 2.78
CA SER A 76 -9.16 -13.51 2.69
C SER A 76 -9.79 -13.69 1.30
N LYS A 77 -9.84 -12.62 0.51
CA LYS A 77 -10.47 -12.54 -0.82
C LYS A 77 -9.40 -12.54 -1.91
N SER A 78 -9.77 -13.01 -3.09
CA SER A 78 -8.94 -12.85 -4.29
C SER A 78 -8.93 -11.40 -4.77
N LEU A 79 -7.88 -11.00 -5.49
CA LEU A 79 -7.77 -9.65 -6.04
C LEU A 79 -8.96 -9.29 -6.95
N GLY A 80 -9.44 -10.25 -7.75
CA GLY A 80 -10.62 -10.07 -8.59
C GLY A 80 -11.89 -9.84 -7.79
N GLU A 81 -12.09 -10.54 -6.67
CA GLU A 81 -13.22 -10.29 -5.76
C GLU A 81 -13.16 -8.90 -5.12
N LEU A 82 -11.97 -8.42 -4.75
CA LEU A 82 -11.76 -7.09 -4.18
C LEU A 82 -12.02 -5.96 -5.18
N MET A 83 -11.67 -6.18 -6.45
CA MET A 83 -11.88 -5.19 -7.53
C MET A 83 -13.34 -5.10 -7.99
N ASN A 84 -14.18 -6.07 -7.64
CA ASN A 84 -15.59 -6.07 -8.02
C ASN A 84 -16.44 -5.33 -6.97
N GLU A 85 -17.42 -4.55 -7.45
CA GLU A 85 -18.28 -3.63 -6.65
C GLU A 85 -19.08 -4.28 -5.51
N HIS A 86 -19.07 -5.61 -5.38
CA HIS A 86 -19.75 -6.34 -4.31
C HIS A 86 -18.89 -6.62 -3.08
N SER A 87 -17.64 -6.15 -3.04
CA SER A 87 -16.80 -6.30 -1.85
C SER A 87 -17.24 -5.30 -0.77
N ASN A 88 -17.47 -5.77 0.47
CA ASN A 88 -17.77 -4.92 1.63
C ASN A 88 -16.57 -4.07 2.10
N VAL A 89 -15.50 -3.99 1.30
CA VAL A 89 -14.25 -3.30 1.61
C VAL A 89 -14.09 -2.16 0.60
N ASP A 90 -13.76 -0.94 1.06
CA ASP A 90 -13.31 0.13 0.16
C ASP A 90 -11.90 -0.17 -0.31
N PHE A 91 -11.83 -1.04 -1.32
CA PHE A 91 -10.63 -1.43 -2.03
C PHE A 91 -10.71 -0.88 -3.44
N GLU A 92 -9.77 -0.03 -3.81
CA GLU A 92 -9.75 0.60 -5.13
C GLU A 92 -8.34 0.53 -5.72
N ILE A 93 -8.25 0.20 -7.00
CA ILE A 93 -7.01 0.27 -7.79
C ILE A 93 -7.18 1.35 -8.85
N TYR A 94 -6.20 2.23 -8.96
CA TYR A 94 -6.18 3.30 -9.95
C TYR A 94 -4.83 3.38 -10.68
N SER A 95 -4.92 3.74 -11.96
CA SER A 95 -3.78 3.83 -12.88
C SER A 95 -3.07 5.19 -12.84
N SER A 96 -3.69 6.20 -12.25
CA SER A 96 -3.16 7.57 -12.20
C SER A 96 -3.14 8.12 -10.77
N PRO A 97 -2.01 7.98 -10.05
CA PRO A 97 -1.87 8.56 -8.71
C PRO A 97 -1.75 10.09 -8.82
N ASN A 98 -2.21 10.81 -7.80
CA ASN A 98 -2.02 12.25 -7.72
C ASN A 98 -0.57 12.62 -7.36
N ARG A 99 -0.27 13.93 -7.33
CA ARG A 99 1.09 14.43 -7.06
C ARG A 99 1.63 13.98 -5.70
N ASN A 100 0.79 13.90 -4.67
CA ASN A 100 1.21 13.55 -3.31
C ASN A 100 1.62 12.08 -3.24
N LEU A 101 0.80 11.19 -3.78
CA LEU A 101 1.12 9.76 -3.80
C LEU A 101 2.35 9.45 -4.66
N LYS A 102 2.53 10.16 -5.79
CA LYS A 102 3.76 10.08 -6.59
C LYS A 102 4.99 10.47 -5.77
N ALA A 103 4.90 11.51 -4.94
CA ALA A 103 5.99 11.95 -4.07
C ALA A 103 6.30 10.92 -2.97
N VAL A 104 5.26 10.34 -2.34
CA VAL A 104 5.41 9.22 -1.38
C VAL A 104 6.17 8.07 -2.02
N TYR A 105 5.74 7.62 -3.20
CA TYR A 105 6.36 6.50 -3.90
C TYR A 105 7.79 6.81 -4.32
N ALA A 106 8.05 7.98 -4.89
CA ALA A 106 9.41 8.39 -5.25
C ALA A 106 10.37 8.35 -4.05
N LYS A 107 9.91 8.87 -2.90
CA LYS A 107 10.68 8.82 -1.65
C LYS A 107 10.91 7.38 -1.18
N ALA A 108 9.91 6.51 -1.28
CA ALA A 108 10.03 5.10 -0.96
C ALA A 108 11.06 4.36 -1.81
N MET A 109 11.16 4.72 -3.08
CA MET A 109 12.16 4.17 -3.99
C MET A 109 13.53 4.85 -3.88
N GLY A 110 13.72 5.78 -2.93
CA GLY A 110 14.97 6.54 -2.79
C GLY A 110 15.27 7.46 -3.99
N LYS A 111 14.25 7.85 -4.75
CA LYS A 111 14.37 8.67 -5.96
C LYS A 111 13.82 10.07 -5.76
N LYS A 112 14.44 11.06 -6.41
CA LYS A 112 13.95 12.45 -6.41
C LYS A 112 12.65 12.59 -7.19
N ASN A 113 12.52 11.84 -8.30
CA ASN A 113 11.36 11.80 -9.18
C ASN A 113 11.21 10.37 -9.72
N ILE A 114 9.99 9.99 -10.13
CA ILE A 114 9.66 8.73 -10.79
C ILE A 114 8.97 9.06 -12.11
N TYR A 115 9.40 8.44 -13.21
CA TYR A 115 8.77 8.60 -14.52
C TYR A 115 7.48 7.77 -14.61
N GLN A 116 6.56 8.16 -15.50
CA GLN A 116 5.30 7.42 -15.67
C GLN A 116 5.52 5.95 -16.07
N SER A 117 6.57 5.65 -16.83
CA SER A 117 6.97 4.29 -17.20
C SER A 117 7.47 3.44 -16.03
N GLU A 118 7.80 4.06 -14.90
CA GLU A 118 8.28 3.41 -13.69
C GLU A 118 7.19 3.26 -12.62
N MET A 119 5.96 3.71 -12.93
CA MET A 119 4.85 3.72 -11.98
C MET A 119 4.12 2.37 -11.99
N PRO A 120 3.98 1.72 -10.81
CA PRO A 120 3.11 0.57 -10.67
C PRO A 120 1.65 1.00 -10.71
N SER A 121 0.74 0.02 -10.68
CA SER A 121 -0.64 0.31 -10.28
C SER A 121 -0.67 0.66 -8.80
N PHE A 122 -1.49 1.64 -8.42
CA PHE A 122 -1.66 2.03 -7.04
C PHE A 122 -3.05 1.63 -6.58
N GLY A 123 -3.22 1.49 -5.27
CA GLY A 123 -4.53 1.31 -4.70
C GLY A 123 -4.66 1.91 -3.32
N ARG A 124 -5.89 1.85 -2.80
CA ARG A 124 -6.22 2.26 -1.44
C ARG A 124 -7.14 1.24 -0.76
N ILE A 125 -7.04 1.20 0.56
CA ILE A 125 -7.93 0.46 1.45
C ILE A 125 -8.51 1.46 2.45
N GLY A 126 -9.83 1.58 2.54
CA GLY A 126 -10.52 2.39 3.54
C GLY A 126 -10.73 1.65 4.86
N LEU A 127 -10.49 2.31 6.00
CA LEU A 127 -10.68 1.78 7.35
C LEU A 127 -11.96 2.36 7.99
N TYR A 128 -13.13 1.95 7.52
CA TYR A 128 -14.42 2.54 7.95
C TYR A 128 -14.81 2.31 9.42
N ASN A 129 -14.08 1.46 10.14
CA ASN A 129 -14.33 1.22 11.56
C ASN A 129 -13.89 2.42 12.43
N SER A 130 -13.09 3.35 11.89
CA SER A 130 -12.49 4.46 12.64
C SER A 130 -12.75 5.80 11.93
N LEU A 131 -14.02 6.23 11.85
CA LEU A 131 -14.37 7.50 11.20
C LEU A 131 -13.86 8.70 12.02
N ASP A 132 -13.31 9.71 11.34
CA ASP A 132 -12.98 11.00 11.94
C ASP A 132 -14.24 11.82 12.28
N GLU A 133 -14.05 12.97 12.92
CA GLU A 133 -15.13 13.90 13.28
C GLU A 133 -15.96 14.41 12.09
N ASN A 134 -15.44 14.27 10.86
CA ASN A 134 -16.11 14.63 9.61
C ASN A 134 -16.72 13.41 8.90
N GLY A 135 -16.74 12.23 9.54
CA GLY A 135 -17.27 11.00 8.99
C GLY A 135 -16.37 10.35 7.94
N LYS A 136 -15.06 10.65 7.92
CA LYS A 136 -14.12 10.12 6.93
C LYS A 136 -13.25 9.02 7.53
N ALA A 137 -13.09 7.94 6.78
CA ALA A 137 -12.29 6.78 7.18
C ALA A 137 -10.81 6.95 6.78
N PRO A 138 -9.86 6.69 7.69
CA PRO A 138 -8.44 6.57 7.37
C PRO A 138 -8.20 5.63 6.19
N ARG A 139 -7.15 5.92 5.42
CA ARG A 139 -6.84 5.15 4.20
C ARG A 139 -5.44 4.59 4.25
N ILE A 140 -5.27 3.37 3.78
CA ILE A 140 -3.96 2.77 3.51
C ILE A 140 -3.72 2.89 2.01
N PHE A 141 -2.60 3.49 1.62
CA PHE A 141 -2.17 3.54 0.23
C PHE A 141 -1.08 2.49 -0.03
N PHE A 142 -1.19 1.80 -1.15
CA PHE A 142 -0.23 0.76 -1.54
C PHE A 142 0.13 0.83 -3.03
N ALA A 143 1.31 0.32 -3.36
CA ALA A 143 1.68 -0.04 -4.71
C ALA A 143 1.41 -1.54 -4.94
N LEU A 144 0.78 -1.87 -6.06
CA LEU A 144 0.48 -3.25 -6.42
C LEU A 144 1.69 -3.86 -7.12
N GLY A 145 2.28 -4.87 -6.50
CA GLY A 145 3.39 -5.65 -7.05
C GLY A 145 2.93 -6.91 -7.76
N HIS A 146 3.91 -7.73 -8.13
CA HIS A 146 3.66 -9.05 -8.69
C HIS A 146 2.86 -9.92 -7.71
N TRP A 147 2.11 -10.88 -8.25
CA TRP A 147 1.35 -11.86 -7.45
C TRP A 147 0.41 -11.23 -6.40
N ALA A 148 -0.24 -10.12 -6.78
CA ALA A 148 -1.18 -9.39 -5.92
C ALA A 148 -0.56 -8.93 -4.58
N ARG A 149 0.75 -8.71 -4.52
CA ARG A 149 1.39 -8.15 -3.32
C ARG A 149 1.06 -6.67 -3.16
N LEU A 150 0.59 -6.30 -1.98
CA LEU A 150 0.27 -4.93 -1.59
C LEU A 150 1.49 -4.37 -0.85
N HIS A 151 2.29 -3.56 -1.52
CA HIS A 151 3.40 -2.85 -0.88
C HIS A 151 2.86 -1.57 -0.23
N VAL A 152 2.66 -1.60 1.08
CA VAL A 152 2.12 -0.48 1.85
C VAL A 152 3.09 0.69 1.77
N LEU A 153 2.58 1.84 1.33
CA LEU A 153 3.36 3.06 1.16
C LEU A 153 3.18 3.99 2.36
N ILE A 154 1.91 4.23 2.74
CA ILE A 154 1.56 5.19 3.77
C ILE A 154 0.17 4.90 4.35
N PHE A 155 0.01 5.23 5.63
CA PHE A 155 -1.28 5.39 6.29
C PHE A 155 -1.67 6.87 6.30
N ASP A 156 -2.83 7.20 5.74
CA ASP A 156 -3.35 8.56 5.53
C ASP A 156 -4.64 8.77 6.33
N PRO A 157 -4.54 9.04 7.65
CA PRO A 157 -5.71 9.26 8.50
C PRO A 157 -6.36 10.63 8.25
N LEU A 158 -5.62 11.59 7.69
CA LEU A 158 -6.09 12.97 7.50
C LEU A 158 -6.40 13.31 6.05
N HIS A 159 -6.48 12.30 5.19
CA HIS A 159 -6.82 12.47 3.78
C HIS A 159 -5.89 13.45 3.03
N GLN A 160 -4.63 13.54 3.41
CA GLN A 160 -3.67 14.47 2.83
C GLN A 160 -3.17 14.01 1.47
N ILE A 161 -3.23 12.71 1.19
CA ILE A 161 -2.90 12.22 -0.16
C ILE A 161 -3.95 12.75 -1.12
N TYR A 162 -5.24 12.48 -0.88
CA TYR A 162 -6.37 13.01 -1.67
C TYR A 162 -7.25 13.91 -0.80
N PRO A 163 -6.87 15.19 -0.60
CA PRO A 163 -7.68 16.11 0.20
C PRO A 163 -9.00 16.33 -0.50
N SER A 164 -10.10 16.13 0.23
CA SER A 164 -11.40 16.62 -0.22
C SER A 164 -11.29 18.14 -0.20
N ASN A 165 -11.49 18.81 -1.33
CA ASN A 165 -11.67 20.25 -1.31
C ASN A 165 -12.90 20.53 -0.44
N ASN A 166 -12.69 21.03 0.77
CA ASN A 166 -13.75 21.67 1.53
C ASN A 166 -14.06 22.96 0.75
N ASN A 167 -15.20 22.97 0.05
CA ASN A 167 -15.86 24.21 -0.31
C ASN A 167 -16.51 24.81 0.93
#